data_AF-A0AAN5ICW0-F1
#
_entry.id   AF-A0AAN5ICW0-F1
#
_cell.length_a   1.000
_cell.length_b   1.000
_cell.length_c   1.000
_cell.angle_alpha   90.00
_cell.angle_beta   90.00
_cell.angle_gamma   90.00
#
_symmetry.space_group_name_H-M   'P 1'
#
loop_
_entity.id
_entity.type
_entity.pdbx_description
1 polymer ?
#
loop_
_entity_poly.entity_id
_entity_poly.type
_entity_poly.pdbx_seq_one_letter_code
_entity_poly.pdbx_strand_id
1 'polypeptide(L)' 'ECTSLIFQLSNDSEIYDYLTYISFDFSAFFMFFMLYVGPVLVVANIFAIFILSRKELRTAYNLVFLVMALDQCLSIL' A
#
# COMPACT_ATOMS: atom_id res chain seq x y z
N GLU A 1 32.88 15.89 4.02
CA GLU A 1 32.33 14.59 4.43
C GLU A 1 31.14 14.86 5.33
N CYS A 2 29.93 14.82 4.77
CA CYS A 2 28.70 14.99 5.54
C CYS A 2 28.34 13.64 6.14
N THR A 3 28.99 13.28 7.25
CA THR A 3 28.61 12.10 8.02
C THR A 3 27.26 12.38 8.66
N SER A 4 26.26 11.72 8.08
CA SER A 4 24.96 11.44 8.64
C SER A 4 24.99 11.44 10.17
N LEU A 5 24.25 12.38 10.76
CA LEU A 5 23.66 12.28 12.08
C LEU A 5 22.76 11.03 12.10
N ILE A 6 23.37 9.85 12.01
CA ILE A 6 22.84 8.63 12.60
C ILE A 6 22.96 8.93 14.08
N PHE A 7 21.95 9.63 14.58
CA PHE A 7 21.62 9.65 15.98
C PHE A 7 21.51 8.16 16.34
N GLN A 8 22.59 7.59 16.88
CA GLN A 8 22.51 6.36 17.65
C GLN A 8 21.64 6.73 18.84
N LEU A 9 20.31 6.68 18.64
CA LEU A 9 19.35 6.71 19.71
C LEU A 9 19.74 5.52 20.58
N SER A 10 20.46 5.78 21.67
CA SER A 10 20.67 4.76 22.69
C SER A 10 19.27 4.30 23.11
N ASN A 11 19.08 2.98 23.24
CA ASN A 11 17.82 2.41 23.72
C ASN A 11 17.38 2.96 25.09
N ASP A 12 18.28 3.65 25.81
CA ASP A 12 18.02 4.28 27.11
C ASP A 12 17.50 5.74 27.01
N SER A 13 17.24 6.26 25.81
CA SER A 13 16.73 7.63 25.64
C SER A 13 15.20 7.64 25.69
N GLU A 14 14.62 8.55 26.48
CA GLU A 14 13.14 8.71 26.59
C GLU A 14 12.46 8.90 25.22
N ILE A 15 13.17 9.47 24.24
CA ILE A 15 12.69 9.65 22.86
C ILE A 15 12.50 8.30 22.15
N TYR A 16 13.35 7.30 22.45
CA TYR A 16 13.21 5.94 21.92
C TYR A 16 11.90 5.30 22.38
N ASP A 17 11.53 5.48 23.65
CA ASP A 17 10.31 4.92 24.22
C ASP A 17 9.06 5.56 23.59
N TYR A 18 9.05 6.88 23.40
CA TYR A 18 7.96 7.56 22.69
C TYR A 18 7.85 7.11 21.23
N LEU A 19 8.96 6.97 20.51
CA LEU A 19 8.97 6.48 19.12
C LEU A 19 8.49 5.03 19.03
N THR A 20 8.85 4.19 20.00
CA THR A 20 8.42 2.78 20.08
C THR A 20 6.93 2.69 20.37
N TYR A 21 6.41 3.55 21.26
CA TYR A 21 4.97 3.63 21.54
C TYR A 21 4.18 4.05 20.29
N ILE A 22 4.64 5.11 19.60
CA ILE A 22 4.01 5.59 18.35
C ILE A 22 4.06 4.50 17.27
N SER A 23 5.21 3.84 17.11
CA SER A 23 5.40 2.72 16.18
C SER A 23 4.40 1.59 16.43
N PHE A 24 4.17 1.25 17.70
CA PHE A 24 3.22 0.19 18.07
C PHE A 24 1.77 0.55 17.71
N ASP A 25 1.32 1.76 18.04
CA ASP A 25 -0.02 2.24 17.71
C ASP A 25 -0.23 2.35 16.18
N PHE A 26 0.77 2.85 15.45
CA PHE A 26 0.72 2.91 13.99
C PHE A 26 0.71 1.53 13.35
N SER A 27 1.46 0.57 13.90
CA SER A 27 1.47 -0.81 13.42
C SER A 27 0.10 -1.47 13.56
N ALA A 28 -0.56 -1.31 14.71
CA ALA A 28 -1.91 -1.82 14.93
C ALA A 28 -2.92 -1.18 13.98
N PHE A 29 -2.90 0.14 13.84
CA PHE A 29 -3.76 0.86 12.88
C PHE A 29 -3.51 0.38 11.45
N PHE A 30 -2.26 0.29 11.03
CA PHE A 30 -1.87 -0.14 9.69
C PHE A 30 -2.32 -1.57 9.41
N MET A 31 -2.21 -2.47 10.37
CA MET A 31 -2.67 -3.85 10.23
C MET A 31 -4.18 -3.90 10.00
N PHE A 32 -4.98 -3.19 10.79
CA PHE A 32 -6.43 -3.12 10.56
C PHE A 32 -6.77 -2.45 9.23
N PHE A 33 -6.09 -1.36 8.90
CA PHE A 33 -6.30 -0.67 7.63
C PHE A 33 -6.04 -1.60 6.44
N MET A 34 -4.92 -2.32 6.43
CA MET A 34 -4.60 -3.27 5.36
C MET A 34 -5.56 -4.45 5.32
N LEU A 35 -6.01 -4.96 6.48
CA LEU A 35 -6.99 -6.05 6.56
C LEU A 35 -8.33 -5.70 5.92
N TYR A 36 -8.79 -4.46 6.05
CA TYR A 36 -10.08 -4.03 5.49
C TYR A 36 -9.95 -3.41 4.09
N VAL A 37 -8.97 -2.53 3.88
CA VAL A 37 -8.82 -1.79 2.62
C VAL A 37 -8.17 -2.65 1.54
N GLY A 38 -7.23 -3.53 1.89
CA GLY A 38 -6.56 -4.42 0.94
C GLY A 38 -7.55 -5.27 0.13
N PRO A 39 -8.43 -6.07 0.77
CA PRO A 39 -9.43 -6.87 0.06
C PRO A 39 -10.40 -6.03 -0.78
N VAL A 40 -10.79 -4.85 -0.29
CA VAL A 40 -11.68 -3.93 -1.04
C VAL A 40 -11.00 -3.45 -2.32
N LEU A 41 -9.71 -3.12 -2.27
CA LEU A 41 -8.94 -2.71 -3.44
C LEU A 41 -8.77 -3.86 -4.45
N VAL A 42 -8.53 -5.09 -3.98
CA VAL A 42 -8.47 -6.27 -4.86
C VAL A 42 -9.81 -6.47 -5.58
N VAL A 43 -10.92 -6.43 -4.84
CA VAL A 43 -12.27 -6.58 -5.42
C VAL A 43 -12.54 -5.46 -6.44
N ALA A 44 -12.23 -4.21 -6.11
CA ALA A 44 -12.41 -3.08 -7.01
C ALA A 44 -11.63 -3.23 -8.32
N ASN A 45 -10.37 -3.68 -8.25
CA ASN A 45 -9.54 -3.91 -9.43
C ASN A 45 -10.03 -5.12 -10.27
N ILE A 46 -10.51 -6.20 -9.64
CA ILE A 46 -11.16 -7.31 -10.36
C ILE A 46 -12.42 -6.82 -11.10
N PHE A 47 -13.23 -5.98 -10.46
CA PHE A 47 -14.39 -5.36 -11.12
C PHE A 47 -13.98 -4.48 -12.30
N ALA A 48 -12.93 -3.68 -12.16
CA ALA A 48 -12.40 -2.87 -13.25
C ALA A 48 -11.95 -3.72 -14.44
N ILE A 49 -11.20 -4.81 -14.19
CA ILE A 49 -10.78 -5.77 -15.22
C ILE A 49 -12.01 -6.39 -15.91
N PHE A 50 -13.02 -6.81 -15.14
CA PHE A 50 -14.25 -7.39 -15.70
C PHE A 50 -14.98 -6.42 -16.62
N ILE A 51 -15.13 -5.16 -16.22
CA ILE A 51 -15.80 -4.13 -17.03
C ILE A 51 -14.99 -3.82 -18.30
N LEU A 52 -13.67 -3.62 -18.16
CA LEU A 52 -12.78 -3.28 -19.27
C LEU A 52 -12.59 -4.43 -20.26
N SER A 53 -12.81 -5.68 -19.84
CA SER A 53 -12.72 -6.85 -20.71
C SER A 53 -13.86 -6.93 -21.76
N ARG A 54 -14.95 -6.19 -21.57
CA ARG A 54 -16.11 -6.17 -22.48
C ARG A 54 -15.72 -5.63 -23.85
N LYS A 55 -16.20 -6.29 -24.92
CA LYS A 55 -15.86 -5.97 -26.32
C LYS A 55 -16.09 -4.51 -26.71
N GLU A 56 -17.10 -3.87 -26.13
CA GLU A 56 -17.48 -2.47 -26.40
C GLU A 56 -16.45 -1.45 -25.89
N LEU A 57 -15.61 -1.82 -24.94
CA LEU A 57 -14.63 -0.96 -24.28
C LEU A 57 -13.19 -1.25 -24.70
N ARG A 58 -12.94 -2.09 -25.72
CA ARG A 58 -11.58 -2.40 -26.22
C ARG A 58 -11.00 -1.29 -27.09
N THR A 59 -10.85 -0.10 -26.52
CA THR A 59 -10.03 0.98 -27.09
C THR A 59 -8.60 0.89 -26.59
N ALA A 60 -7.64 1.44 -27.33
CA ALA A 60 -6.22 1.42 -26.96
C ALA A 60 -5.95 2.01 -25.57
N TYR A 61 -6.70 3.04 -25.17
CA TYR A 61 -6.61 3.66 -23.85
C TYR A 61 -7.08 2.71 -22.74
N ASN A 62 -8.21 2.04 -22.93
CA ASN A 62 -8.78 1.11 -21.95
C ASN A 62 -7.92 -0.14 -21.74
N LEU A 63 -7.12 -0.53 -22.74
CA LEU A 63 -6.12 -1.59 -22.57
C LEU A 63 -5.01 -1.20 -21.58
N VAL A 64 -4.58 0.07 -21.56
CA VAL A 64 -3.61 0.56 -20.57
C VAL A 64 -4.19 0.50 -19.17
N PHE A 65 -5.45 0.91 -18.99
CA PHE A 65 -6.15 0.78 -17.70
C PHE A 65 -6.31 -0.67 -17.26
N LEU A 66 -6.56 -1.58 -18.20
CA LEU A 66 -6.68 -3.01 -17.89
C LEU A 66 -5.35 -3.59 -17.40
N VAL A 67 -4.22 -3.21 -18.02
CA VAL A 67 -2.88 -3.63 -17.57
C VAL A 67 -2.55 -3.03 -16.21
N MET A 68 -2.89 -1.76 -15.97
CA MET A 68 -2.70 -1.10 -14.68
C MET A 68 -3.52 -1.77 -13.57
N ALA A 69 -4.79 -2.11 -13.83
CA ALA A 69 -5.63 -2.82 -12.86
C ALA A 69 -5.11 -4.24 -12.57
N LEU A 70 -4.54 -4.91 -13.57
CA LEU A 70 -3.87 -6.21 -13.41
C LEU A 70 -2.63 -6.11 -12.53
N ASP A 71 -1.78 -5.10 -12.77
CA ASP A 71 -0.58 -4.83 -11.99
C ASP A 71 -0.92 -4.51 -10.52
N GLN A 72 -1.96 -3.72 -10.29
CA GLN A 72 -2.43 -3.43 -8.94
C GLN A 72 -2.99 -4.66 -8.23
N CYS A 73 -3.71 -5.54 -8.92
CA CYS A 73 -4.15 -6.82 -8.34
C CYS A 73 -2.96 -7.69 -7.91
N LEU A 74 -1.91 -7.79 -8.73
CA LEU A 74 -0.72 -8.60 -8.43
C LEU A 74 0.15 -7.99 -7.33
N SER A 75 0.22 -6.67 -7.23
CA SER A 75 1.02 -5.98 -6.21
C SER A 75 0.39 -6.00 -4.82
N ILE A 76 -0.94 -6.13 -4.75
CA ILE A 76 -1.69 -6.19 -3.49
C ILE A 76 -1.80 -7.62 -2.94
N LEU A 77 -1.75 -8.63 -3.81
CA LEU A 77 -1.81 -10.06 -3.45
C LEU A 77 -0.45 -10.58 -2.98
#